data_AF-A0A1I3GLR4-F1
#
_entry.id   AF-A0A1I3GLR4-F1
#
_cell.length_a   1.000
_cell.length_b   1.000
_cell.length_c   1.000
_cell.angle_alpha   90.00
_cell.angle_beta   90.00
_cell.angle_gamma   90.00
#
_symmetry.space_group_name_H-M   'P 1'
#
loop_
_entity.id
_entity.type
_entity.pdbx_description
1 polymer ?
#
loop_
_entity_poly.entity_id
_entity_poly.type
_entity_poly.pdbx_seq_one_letter_code
_entity_poly.pdbx_strand_id
1 'polypeptide(L)'
;MSDPRPDSRTAAHAQAGHRVRLEWGPTGAAAIAAGADVAVVVDVLSFTTTLTVAVERGMVVHPWGWRDERAAAHAEALGAVLAIGRFEQRSIAPGATVSLSPAAMAQVSGIERIVLPSPNGSAISSGLRDAGVEVVGACLRNRTAVARWLAPRVAAGAVLAVVPAGERWPDGTLRPAAEDLWGAGAVVDALVLAGAAIGPAQPGPAQPGGGAGARGVPGGA
;
A
#
# COMPACT_ATOMS: atom_id res chain seq x y z
N MET A 1 -20.54 -4.50 32.75
CA MET A 1 -21.08 -4.43 31.38
C MET A 1 -20.22 -3.44 30.63
N SER A 2 -19.18 -3.94 29.98
CA SER A 2 -18.21 -3.13 29.23
C SER A 2 -18.88 -2.54 27.99
N ASP A 3 -18.73 -1.23 27.82
CA ASP A 3 -19.20 -0.47 26.67
C ASP A 3 -18.59 -1.04 25.37
N PRO A 4 -19.40 -1.43 24.35
CA PRO A 4 -18.90 -2.06 23.13
C PRO A 4 -18.36 -1.02 22.13
N ARG A 5 -18.27 0.26 22.50
CA ARG A 5 -17.63 1.27 21.64
C ARG A 5 -16.16 0.89 21.42
N PRO A 6 -15.69 0.84 20.15
CA PRO A 6 -14.28 0.60 19.89
C PRO A 6 -13.44 1.62 20.66
N ASP A 7 -12.35 1.17 21.30
CA ASP A 7 -11.43 2.02 22.06
C ASP A 7 -11.12 3.28 21.24
N SER A 8 -11.40 4.46 21.79
CA SER A 8 -11.26 5.74 21.09
C SER A 8 -9.84 5.95 20.56
N ARG A 9 -8.83 5.32 21.17
CA ARG A 9 -7.44 5.29 20.68
C ARG A 9 -7.31 4.49 19.37
N THR A 10 -7.98 3.35 19.27
CA THR A 10 -8.02 2.54 18.04
C THR A 10 -8.73 3.29 16.91
N ALA A 11 -9.82 3.99 17.24
CA ALA A 11 -10.52 4.85 16.28
C ALA A 11 -9.66 6.03 15.80
N ALA A 12 -8.85 6.64 16.69
CA ALA A 12 -7.94 7.71 16.33
C ALA A 12 -6.82 7.25 15.39
N HIS A 13 -6.21 6.08 15.66
CA HIS A 13 -5.17 5.51 14.79
C HIS A 13 -5.69 5.18 13.39
N ALA A 14 -6.97 4.81 13.26
CA ALA A 14 -7.59 4.52 11.96
C ALA A 14 -7.79 5.76 11.07
N GLN A 15 -7.69 6.98 11.63
CA GLN A 15 -7.83 8.24 10.89
C GLN A 15 -9.11 8.32 10.03
N ALA A 16 -10.20 7.69 10.48
CA ALA A 16 -11.41 7.47 9.68
C ALA A 16 -12.05 8.77 9.14
N GLY A 17 -11.83 9.91 9.81
CA GLY A 17 -12.30 11.23 9.39
C GLY A 17 -11.47 11.91 8.28
N HIS A 18 -10.42 11.29 7.74
CA HIS A 18 -9.54 11.86 6.72
C HIS A 18 -9.63 11.10 5.40
N ARG A 19 -9.62 11.83 4.28
CA ARG A 19 -9.53 11.23 2.94
C ARG A 19 -8.14 10.75 2.60
N VAL A 20 -7.10 11.38 3.14
CA VAL A 20 -5.72 10.91 3.00
C VAL A 20 -5.22 10.58 4.39
N ARG A 21 -4.98 9.30 4.62
CA ARG A 21 -4.49 8.74 5.89
C ARG A 21 -3.03 8.36 5.72
N LEU A 22 -2.24 8.48 6.77
CA LEU A 22 -0.84 8.08 6.71
C LEU A 22 -0.45 7.31 7.96
N GLU A 23 0.08 6.11 7.78
CA GLU A 23 0.61 5.29 8.87
C GLU A 23 1.73 4.37 8.40
N TRP A 24 2.60 3.99 9.33
CA TRP A 24 3.85 3.31 9.01
C TRP A 24 3.76 1.79 9.01
N GLY A 25 4.45 1.17 8.05
CA GLY A 25 4.71 -0.27 8.04
C GLY A 25 3.44 -1.12 8.03
N PRO A 26 3.56 -2.44 8.28
CA PRO A 26 2.42 -3.36 8.18
C PRO A 26 1.34 -3.12 9.24
N THR A 27 1.73 -2.80 10.47
CA THR A 27 0.79 -2.55 11.58
C THR A 27 -0.04 -1.29 11.31
N GLY A 28 0.63 -0.21 10.90
CA GLY A 28 -0.04 1.04 10.56
C GLY A 28 -0.91 0.90 9.31
N ALA A 29 -0.41 0.22 8.27
CA ALA A 29 -1.18 -0.09 7.08
C ALA A 29 -2.51 -0.79 7.41
N ALA A 30 -2.46 -1.83 8.25
CA ALA A 30 -3.66 -2.54 8.68
C ALA A 30 -4.64 -1.63 9.45
N ALA A 31 -4.13 -0.69 10.25
CA ALA A 31 -4.95 0.25 11.01
C ALA A 31 -5.73 1.22 10.12
N ILE A 32 -5.13 1.70 9.02
CA ILE A 32 -5.75 2.71 8.14
C ILE A 32 -6.42 2.13 6.88
N ALA A 33 -6.21 0.84 6.59
CA ALA A 33 -6.75 0.16 5.40
C ALA A 33 -8.28 0.04 5.40
N ALA A 34 -8.91 -0.07 6.57
CA ALA A 34 -10.36 -0.22 6.66
C ALA A 34 -11.08 1.00 6.06
N GLY A 35 -11.82 0.78 4.98
CA GLY A 35 -12.52 1.84 4.25
C GLY A 35 -11.60 2.77 3.44
N ALA A 36 -10.35 2.37 3.18
CA ALA A 36 -9.53 2.98 2.14
C ALA A 36 -9.82 2.33 0.79
N ASP A 37 -9.96 3.13 -0.26
CA ASP A 37 -10.18 2.66 -1.62
C ASP A 37 -8.85 2.29 -2.29
N VAL A 38 -7.80 3.07 -2.04
CA VAL A 38 -6.47 2.88 -2.61
C VAL A 38 -5.40 3.02 -1.53
N ALA A 39 -4.45 2.10 -1.50
CA ALA A 39 -3.25 2.20 -0.67
C ALA A 39 -2.03 2.56 -1.53
N VAL A 40 -1.28 3.55 -1.08
CA VAL A 40 -0.03 4.01 -1.68
C VAL A 40 1.14 3.49 -0.84
N VAL A 41 1.78 2.43 -1.28
CA VAL A 41 2.95 1.86 -0.58
C VAL A 41 4.22 2.58 -1.04
N VAL A 42 5.02 3.06 -0.10
CA VAL A 42 6.27 3.78 -0.35
C VAL A 42 7.43 3.07 0.33
N ASP A 43 8.36 2.53 -0.47
CA ASP A 43 9.58 1.84 -0.02
C ASP A 43 10.71 2.26 -0.96
N VAL A 44 11.30 3.42 -0.68
CA VAL A 44 12.22 4.12 -1.58
C VAL A 44 13.52 3.33 -1.75
N LEU A 45 14.01 2.69 -0.69
CA LEU A 45 15.24 1.90 -0.66
C LEU A 45 14.93 0.45 -0.28
N SER A 46 14.53 -0.40 -1.23
CA SER A 46 14.52 -0.13 -2.67
C SER A 46 13.35 -0.73 -3.42
N PHE A 47 12.35 -1.29 -2.75
CA PHE A 47 11.32 -2.08 -3.44
C PHE A 47 10.56 -1.25 -4.47
N THR A 48 10.01 -0.09 -4.12
CA THR A 48 9.21 0.72 -5.06
C THR A 48 10.09 1.38 -6.14
N THR A 49 11.35 1.68 -5.83
CA THR A 49 12.32 2.13 -6.84
C THR A 49 12.64 1.03 -7.83
N THR A 50 12.83 -0.21 -7.39
CA THR A 50 13.07 -1.37 -8.26
C THR A 50 11.82 -1.74 -9.06
N LEU A 51 10.64 -1.68 -8.44
CA LEU A 51 9.35 -1.85 -9.10
C LEU A 51 9.22 -0.89 -10.30
N THR A 52 9.48 0.40 -10.09
CA THR A 52 9.37 1.39 -11.17
C THR A 52 10.36 1.13 -12.31
N VAL A 53 11.60 0.72 -12.00
CA VAL A 53 12.58 0.33 -13.03
C VAL A 53 12.12 -0.90 -13.83
N ALA A 54 11.57 -1.91 -13.15
CA ALA A 54 11.08 -3.11 -13.81
C ALA A 54 9.87 -2.83 -14.73
N VAL A 55 8.92 -2.02 -14.27
CA VAL A 55 7.75 -1.62 -15.08
C VAL A 55 8.16 -0.82 -16.31
N GLU A 56 9.12 0.12 -16.19
CA GLU A 56 9.66 0.87 -17.33
C GLU A 56 10.38 -0.03 -18.36
N ARG A 57 10.84 -1.21 -17.94
CA ARG A 57 11.38 -2.25 -18.82
C ARG A 57 10.32 -3.12 -19.49
N GLY A 58 9.03 -2.83 -19.26
CA GLY A 58 7.91 -3.59 -19.79
C GLY A 58 7.59 -4.86 -19.00
N MET A 59 8.14 -5.01 -17.79
CA MET A 59 7.89 -6.20 -16.97
C MET A 59 6.58 -6.09 -16.19
N VAL A 60 5.87 -7.21 -16.06
CA VAL A 60 4.83 -7.39 -15.05
C VAL A 60 5.49 -7.82 -13.74
N VAL A 61 5.31 -7.03 -12.68
CA VAL A 61 5.89 -7.30 -11.36
C VAL A 61 4.83 -7.89 -10.44
N HIS A 62 5.17 -9.01 -9.82
CA HIS A 62 4.37 -9.69 -8.81
C HIS A 62 5.03 -9.51 -7.44
N PRO A 63 4.55 -8.58 -6.59
CA PRO A 63 5.01 -8.46 -5.21
C PRO A 63 4.74 -9.76 -4.45
N TRP A 64 5.73 -10.23 -3.71
CA TRP A 64 5.64 -11.41 -2.86
C TRP A 64 6.21 -11.19 -1.44
N GLY A 65 5.74 -11.98 -0.49
CA GLY A 65 6.27 -11.98 0.88
C GLY A 65 7.74 -12.41 0.92
N TRP A 66 8.52 -11.80 1.80
CA TRP A 66 9.93 -12.15 1.98
C TRP A 66 10.11 -13.54 2.60
N ARG A 67 11.09 -14.30 2.08
CA ARG A 67 11.44 -15.67 2.55
C ARG A 67 10.24 -16.62 2.64
N ASP A 68 9.23 -16.39 1.82
CA ASP A 68 8.12 -17.32 1.68
C ASP A 68 8.57 -18.46 0.75
N GLU A 69 8.64 -19.68 1.29
CA GLU A 69 9.07 -20.88 0.56
C GLU A 69 8.22 -21.16 -0.69
N ARG A 70 7.00 -20.61 -0.75
CA ARG A 70 6.09 -20.75 -1.90
C ARG A 70 6.45 -19.83 -3.07
N ALA A 71 7.40 -18.90 -2.91
CA ALA A 71 7.77 -17.94 -3.95
C ALA A 71 8.25 -18.61 -5.25
N ALA A 72 9.02 -19.70 -5.13
CA ALA A 72 9.53 -20.43 -6.29
C ALA A 72 8.40 -21.11 -7.07
N ALA A 73 7.51 -21.83 -6.38
CA ALA A 73 6.34 -22.46 -6.98
C ALA A 73 5.39 -21.42 -7.61
N HIS A 74 5.24 -20.25 -6.97
CA HIS A 74 4.43 -19.16 -7.52
C HIS A 74 5.05 -18.58 -8.80
N ALA A 75 6.36 -18.38 -8.83
CA ALA A 75 7.06 -17.90 -10.01
C ALA A 75 6.94 -18.90 -11.17
N GLU A 76 7.13 -20.20 -10.90
CA GLU A 76 6.94 -21.27 -11.89
C GLU A 76 5.51 -21.28 -12.46
N ALA A 77 4.49 -21.22 -11.59
CA ALA A 77 3.09 -21.19 -12.01
C ALA A 77 2.74 -19.99 -12.91
N LEU A 78 3.43 -18.87 -12.75
CA LEU A 78 3.26 -17.65 -13.55
C LEU A 78 4.16 -17.59 -14.79
N GLY A 79 5.07 -18.55 -14.97
CA GLY A 79 6.15 -18.42 -15.95
C GLY A 79 7.00 -17.16 -15.71
N ALA A 80 7.18 -16.77 -14.45
CA ALA A 80 7.90 -15.59 -14.02
C ALA A 80 9.29 -15.93 -13.48
N VAL A 81 10.22 -14.99 -13.58
CA VAL A 81 11.53 -15.11 -12.92
C VAL A 81 11.39 -14.71 -11.46
N LEU A 82 11.93 -15.51 -10.54
CA LEU A 82 12.00 -15.13 -9.13
C LEU A 82 13.23 -14.26 -8.88
N ALA A 83 13.05 -13.03 -8.38
CA ALA A 83 14.15 -12.21 -7.91
C ALA A 83 14.68 -12.78 -6.59
N ILE A 84 15.98 -13.11 -6.55
CA ILE A 84 16.64 -13.65 -5.36
C ILE A 84 17.84 -12.80 -4.98
N GLY A 85 18.19 -12.80 -3.68
CA GLY A 85 19.39 -12.13 -3.21
C GLY A 85 20.66 -12.81 -3.72
N ARG A 86 21.75 -12.04 -3.88
CA ARG A 86 23.07 -12.57 -4.30
C ARG A 86 23.59 -13.74 -3.44
N PHE A 87 23.17 -13.81 -2.17
CA PHE A 87 23.59 -14.86 -1.23
C PHE A 87 22.83 -16.18 -1.40
N GLU A 88 21.53 -16.13 -1.72
CA GLU A 88 20.67 -17.31 -1.93
C GLU A 88 20.97 -17.98 -3.29
N GLN A 89 21.52 -17.22 -4.23
CA GLN A 89 21.85 -17.67 -5.58
C GLN A 89 23.10 -18.56 -5.67
N ARG A 90 23.96 -18.65 -4.64
CA ARG A 90 25.09 -19.61 -4.64
C ARG A 90 24.64 -21.07 -4.79
N SER A 91 23.34 -21.33 -4.62
CA SER A 91 22.71 -22.64 -4.71
C SER A 91 22.00 -22.90 -6.05
N ILE A 92 21.95 -21.94 -6.99
CA ILE A 92 21.17 -22.03 -8.24
C ILE A 92 22.06 -21.71 -9.46
N ALA A 93 21.86 -22.44 -10.56
CA ALA A 93 22.67 -22.43 -11.78
C ALA A 93 22.97 -21.03 -12.37
N PRO A 94 24.04 -20.87 -13.19
CA PRO A 94 24.44 -19.57 -13.71
C PRO A 94 23.39 -19.00 -14.69
N GLY A 95 22.70 -17.95 -14.26
CA GLY A 95 21.72 -17.19 -15.03
C GLY A 95 21.68 -15.74 -14.55
N ALA A 96 21.15 -14.84 -15.39
CA ALA A 96 21.11 -13.40 -15.12
C ALA A 96 20.55 -13.11 -13.70
N THR A 97 21.38 -12.54 -12.84
CA THR A 97 21.07 -12.25 -11.45
C THR A 97 20.02 -11.14 -11.38
N VAL A 98 18.77 -11.47 -11.04
CA VAL A 98 17.74 -10.46 -10.79
C VAL A 98 17.53 -10.32 -9.30
N SER A 99 17.65 -9.09 -8.79
CA SER A 99 17.61 -8.78 -7.37
C SER A 99 16.75 -7.56 -7.10
N LEU A 100 16.53 -7.24 -5.82
CA LEU A 100 15.89 -6.00 -5.37
C LEU A 100 16.69 -4.72 -5.68
N SER A 101 17.89 -4.81 -6.27
CA SER A 101 18.68 -3.61 -6.60
C SER A 101 18.12 -2.92 -7.86
N PRO A 102 17.79 -1.61 -7.81
CA PRO A 102 17.35 -0.88 -9.00
C PRO A 102 18.40 -0.86 -10.11
N ALA A 103 19.67 -0.74 -9.74
CA ALA A 103 20.78 -0.72 -10.71
C ALA A 103 20.94 -2.08 -11.42
N ALA A 104 20.80 -3.19 -10.68
CA ALA A 104 20.82 -4.52 -11.29
C ALA A 104 19.59 -4.73 -12.18
N MET A 105 18.39 -4.34 -11.71
CA MET A 105 17.14 -4.43 -12.48
C MET A 105 17.23 -3.65 -13.80
N ALA A 106 17.88 -2.49 -13.79
CA ALA A 106 18.13 -1.69 -14.99
C ALA A 106 19.06 -2.36 -16.02
N GLN A 107 19.72 -3.47 -15.71
CA GLN A 107 20.53 -4.22 -16.69
C GLN A 107 19.80 -5.45 -17.22
N VAL A 108 18.62 -5.77 -16.66
CA VAL A 108 17.84 -6.93 -17.06
C VAL A 108 17.15 -6.68 -18.41
N SER A 109 17.13 -7.71 -19.26
CA SER A 109 16.43 -7.74 -20.54
C SER A 109 15.87 -9.15 -20.79
N GLY A 110 14.87 -9.26 -21.66
CA GLY A 110 14.27 -10.55 -22.04
C GLY A 110 13.40 -11.22 -20.96
N ILE A 111 13.05 -10.50 -19.88
CA ILE A 111 12.13 -10.97 -18.84
C ILE A 111 10.81 -10.25 -18.99
N GLU A 112 9.71 -10.98 -19.10
CA GLU A 112 8.35 -10.42 -19.17
C GLU A 112 7.68 -10.29 -17.80
N ARG A 113 7.90 -11.28 -16.92
CA ARG A 113 7.24 -11.37 -15.62
C ARG A 113 8.26 -11.67 -14.54
N ILE A 114 8.12 -11.01 -13.40
CA ILE A 114 9.02 -11.16 -12.27
C ILE A 114 8.26 -11.24 -10.95
N VAL A 115 8.61 -12.21 -10.12
CA VAL A 115 8.23 -12.24 -8.71
C VAL A 115 9.30 -11.49 -7.92
N LEU A 116 8.91 -10.48 -7.15
CA LEU A 116 9.81 -9.57 -6.45
C LEU A 116 9.56 -9.60 -4.94
N PRO A 117 10.20 -10.52 -4.19
CA PRO A 117 10.10 -10.56 -2.73
C PRO A 117 10.79 -9.37 -2.07
N SER A 118 10.21 -8.79 -1.01
CA SER A 118 10.85 -7.79 -0.13
C SER A 118 10.25 -7.86 1.29
N PRO A 119 11.06 -7.67 2.37
CA PRO A 119 10.61 -7.77 3.75
C PRO A 119 9.62 -6.67 4.17
N ASN A 120 9.63 -5.55 3.45
CA ASN A 120 8.87 -4.36 3.78
C ASN A 120 7.82 -4.10 2.68
N GLY A 121 8.13 -3.29 1.67
CA GLY A 121 7.15 -2.80 0.70
C GLY A 121 6.36 -3.88 -0.04
N SER A 122 7.00 -5.00 -0.39
CA SER A 122 6.31 -6.10 -1.06
C SER A 122 5.37 -6.89 -0.14
N ALA A 123 5.80 -7.15 1.10
CA ALA A 123 4.99 -7.80 2.12
C ALA A 123 3.78 -6.94 2.49
N ILE A 124 3.97 -5.62 2.66
CA ILE A 124 2.90 -4.65 2.91
C ILE A 124 1.91 -4.63 1.74
N SER A 125 2.41 -4.56 0.51
CA SER A 125 1.58 -4.57 -0.70
C SER A 125 0.72 -5.83 -0.80
N SER A 126 1.32 -6.99 -0.49
CA SER A 126 0.60 -8.27 -0.49
C SER A 126 -0.49 -8.31 0.58
N GLY A 127 -0.18 -7.89 1.81
CA GLY A 127 -1.16 -7.86 2.91
C GLY A 127 -2.34 -6.91 2.64
N LEU A 128 -2.09 -5.74 2.04
CA LEU A 128 -3.15 -4.78 1.67
C LEU A 128 -4.04 -5.30 0.54
N ARG A 129 -3.45 -5.95 -0.47
CA ARG A 129 -4.20 -6.61 -1.55
C ARG A 129 -5.07 -7.73 -0.98
N ASP A 130 -4.54 -8.54 -0.08
CA ASP A 130 -5.28 -9.64 0.55
C ASP A 130 -6.40 -9.11 1.45
N ALA A 131 -6.28 -7.87 1.97
CA ALA A 131 -7.35 -7.13 2.63
C ALA A 131 -8.36 -6.45 1.67
N GLY A 132 -8.21 -6.63 0.36
CA GLY A 132 -9.13 -6.12 -0.67
C GLY A 132 -8.92 -4.67 -1.08
N VAL A 133 -7.79 -4.05 -0.73
CA VAL A 133 -7.47 -2.65 -1.09
C VAL A 133 -6.69 -2.61 -2.40
N GLU A 134 -7.02 -1.68 -3.31
CA GLU A 134 -6.22 -1.45 -4.52
C GLU A 134 -4.87 -0.85 -4.12
N VAL A 135 -3.75 -1.48 -4.53
CA VAL A 135 -2.41 -1.05 -4.12
C VAL A 135 -1.65 -0.41 -5.29
N VAL A 136 -1.06 0.75 -5.05
CA VAL A 136 -0.10 1.40 -5.94
C VAL A 136 1.23 1.59 -5.23
N GLY A 137 2.33 1.17 -5.89
CA GLY A 137 3.69 1.43 -5.41
C GLY A 137 4.17 2.82 -5.86
N ALA A 138 4.69 3.60 -4.93
CA ALA A 138 5.18 4.94 -5.20
C ALA A 138 6.56 5.19 -4.59
N CYS A 139 7.38 5.96 -5.29
CA CYS A 139 8.66 6.46 -4.83
C CYS A 139 8.91 7.86 -5.40
N LEU A 140 10.08 8.43 -5.10
CA LEU A 140 10.46 9.75 -5.61
C LEU A 140 10.41 9.83 -7.16
N ARG A 141 10.68 8.73 -7.87
CA ARG A 141 10.74 8.68 -9.35
C ARG A 141 9.38 8.84 -10.01
N ASN A 142 8.33 8.22 -9.45
CA ASN A 142 6.99 8.18 -10.07
C ASN A 142 5.93 8.99 -9.29
N ARG A 143 6.30 9.74 -8.24
CA ARG A 143 5.37 10.50 -7.39
C ARG A 143 4.36 11.36 -8.15
N THR A 144 4.78 12.04 -9.22
CA THR A 144 3.90 12.92 -10.02
C THR A 144 2.95 12.11 -10.90
N ALA A 145 3.39 10.96 -11.43
CA ALA A 145 2.53 10.06 -12.19
C ALA A 145 1.45 9.44 -11.29
N VAL A 146 1.85 8.97 -10.09
CA VAL A 146 0.93 8.45 -9.08
C VAL A 146 -0.07 9.52 -8.65
N ALA A 147 0.40 10.74 -8.34
CA ALA A 147 -0.47 11.85 -7.97
C ALA A 147 -1.50 12.21 -9.06
N ARG A 148 -1.10 12.27 -10.35
CA ARG A 148 -2.02 12.51 -11.47
C ARG A 148 -3.08 11.42 -11.61
N TRP A 149 -2.72 10.17 -11.31
CA TRP A 149 -3.65 9.04 -11.35
C TRP A 149 -4.62 9.04 -10.15
N LEU A 150 -4.16 9.49 -8.99
CA LEU A 150 -4.94 9.56 -7.75
C LEU A 150 -5.85 10.79 -7.68
N ALA A 151 -5.42 11.95 -8.18
CA ALA A 151 -6.16 13.21 -8.09
C ALA A 151 -7.64 13.11 -8.53
N PRO A 152 -7.99 12.54 -9.70
CA PRO A 152 -9.40 12.39 -10.08
C PRO A 152 -10.18 11.42 -9.18
N ARG A 153 -9.52 10.41 -8.61
CA ARG A 153 -10.15 9.47 -7.65
C ARG A 153 -10.48 10.18 -6.34
N VAL A 154 -9.55 10.97 -5.82
CA VAL A 154 -9.77 11.79 -4.62
C VAL A 154 -10.88 12.82 -4.86
N ALA A 155 -10.91 13.46 -6.03
CA ALA A 155 -11.99 14.37 -6.42
C ALA A 155 -13.37 13.67 -6.47
N ALA A 156 -13.39 12.38 -6.85
CA ALA A 156 -14.59 11.53 -6.80
C ALA A 156 -14.92 11.00 -5.39
N GLY A 157 -14.13 11.35 -4.38
CA GLY A 157 -14.38 11.01 -2.97
C GLY A 157 -13.55 9.84 -2.43
N ALA A 158 -12.63 9.27 -3.21
CA ALA A 158 -11.81 8.15 -2.77
C ALA A 158 -10.97 8.47 -1.53
N VAL A 159 -10.83 7.47 -0.65
CA VAL A 159 -9.99 7.48 0.54
C VAL A 159 -8.68 6.78 0.25
N LEU A 160 -7.57 7.44 0.56
CA LEU A 160 -6.21 6.97 0.35
C LEU A 160 -5.56 6.57 1.68
N ALA A 161 -4.90 5.41 1.68
CA ALA A 161 -4.00 4.98 2.75
C ALA A 161 -2.54 5.08 2.27
N VAL A 162 -1.81 6.10 2.70
CA VAL A 162 -0.39 6.29 2.34
C VAL A 162 0.47 5.57 3.38
N VAL A 163 1.30 4.63 2.92
CA VAL A 163 2.05 3.73 3.79
C VAL A 163 3.54 3.84 3.47
N PRO A 164 4.30 4.71 4.16
CA PRO A 164 5.74 4.57 4.21
C PRO A 164 6.11 3.23 4.88
N ALA A 165 6.86 2.40 4.18
CA ALA A 165 7.11 1.02 4.57
C ALA A 165 7.97 0.95 5.83
N GLY A 166 8.97 1.83 5.92
CA GLY A 166 9.94 1.81 6.99
C GLY A 166 10.85 0.59 6.90
N GLU A 167 11.69 0.48 7.91
CA GLU A 167 12.61 -0.63 8.11
C GLU A 167 12.28 -1.41 9.36
N ARG A 168 13.06 -2.46 9.63
CA ARG A 168 12.92 -3.27 10.84
C ARG A 168 14.19 -3.23 11.67
N TRP A 169 14.02 -3.13 12.98
CA TRP A 169 15.08 -3.45 13.93
C TRP A 169 15.32 -4.97 13.98
N PRO A 170 16.45 -5.44 14.57
CA PRO A 170 16.72 -6.87 14.71
C PRO A 170 15.64 -7.66 15.48
N ASP A 171 14.89 -6.99 16.37
CA ASP A 171 13.76 -7.57 17.09
C ASP A 171 12.45 -7.59 16.28
N GLY A 172 12.50 -7.15 15.02
CA GLY A 172 11.36 -7.10 14.10
C GLY A 172 10.45 -5.89 14.26
N THR A 173 10.70 -5.02 15.25
CA THR A 173 9.92 -3.79 15.45
C THR A 173 10.18 -2.78 14.33
N LEU A 174 9.19 -1.92 14.09
CA LEU A 174 9.28 -0.88 13.07
C LEU A 174 10.39 0.13 13.41
N ARG A 175 11.25 0.40 12.43
CA ARG A 175 12.16 1.54 12.41
C ARG A 175 11.72 2.50 11.31
N PRO A 176 11.27 3.73 11.64
CA PRO A 176 11.00 4.74 10.62
C PRO A 176 12.21 4.98 9.71
N ALA A 177 11.95 5.11 8.41
CA ALA A 177 12.95 5.36 7.38
C ALA A 177 12.70 6.76 6.77
N ALA A 178 13.69 7.65 6.87
CA ALA A 178 13.52 9.05 6.47
C ALA A 178 13.18 9.20 4.98
N GLU A 179 13.79 8.37 4.15
CA GLU A 179 13.57 8.24 2.72
C GLU A 179 12.12 7.88 2.37
N ASP A 180 11.49 7.00 3.14
CA ASP A 180 10.10 6.59 2.92
C ASP A 180 9.14 7.69 3.37
N LEU A 181 9.44 8.39 4.47
CA LEU A 181 8.67 9.57 4.87
C LEU A 181 8.73 10.66 3.80
N TRP A 182 9.93 10.96 3.29
CA TRP A 182 10.10 11.92 2.21
C TRP A 182 9.42 11.47 0.93
N GLY A 183 9.48 10.18 0.60
CA GLY A 183 8.75 9.61 -0.53
C GLY A 183 7.24 9.78 -0.39
N ALA A 184 6.67 9.45 0.78
CA ALA A 184 5.25 9.60 1.07
C ALA A 184 4.83 11.08 1.02
N GLY A 185 5.58 11.95 1.69
CA GLY A 185 5.36 13.40 1.67
C GLY A 185 5.43 13.97 0.25
N ALA A 186 6.35 13.50 -0.58
CA ALA A 186 6.48 13.96 -1.97
C ALA A 186 5.32 13.48 -2.87
N VAL A 187 4.68 12.34 -2.57
CA VAL A 187 3.44 11.93 -3.23
C VAL A 187 2.27 12.82 -2.80
N VAL A 188 2.13 13.07 -1.48
CA VAL A 188 1.06 13.94 -0.96
C VAL A 188 1.20 15.37 -1.47
N ASP A 189 2.41 15.92 -1.50
CA ASP A 189 2.70 17.23 -2.09
C ASP A 189 2.29 17.30 -3.57
N ALA A 190 2.70 16.32 -4.36
CA ALA A 190 2.31 16.24 -5.77
C ALA A 190 0.79 16.11 -5.97
N LEU A 191 0.10 15.44 -5.04
CA LEU A 191 -1.35 15.29 -5.05
C LEU A 191 -2.06 16.62 -4.73
N VAL A 192 -1.55 17.40 -3.78
CA VAL A 192 -2.03 18.76 -3.49
C VAL A 192 -1.80 19.69 -4.68
N LEU A 193 -0.61 19.65 -5.30
CA LEU A 193 -0.30 20.41 -6.50
C LEU A 193 -1.19 20.03 -7.70
N ALA A 194 -1.70 18.80 -7.72
CA ALA A 194 -2.69 18.33 -8.70
C ALA A 194 -4.14 18.72 -8.34
N GLY A 195 -4.35 19.49 -7.27
CA GLY A 195 -5.66 20.05 -6.88
C GLY A 195 -6.50 19.17 -5.96
N ALA A 196 -5.94 18.12 -5.37
CA ALA A 196 -6.68 17.24 -4.47
C ALA A 196 -6.89 17.86 -3.08
N ALA A 197 -8.11 17.73 -2.54
CA ALA A 197 -8.41 18.11 -1.17
C ALA A 197 -8.00 16.99 -0.19
N ILE A 198 -6.93 17.22 0.57
CA ILE A 198 -6.36 16.23 1.52
C ILE A 198 -6.82 16.40 2.97
N GLY A 199 -7.72 17.37 3.23
CA GLY A 199 -8.24 17.66 4.57
C GLY A 199 -9.25 16.63 5.09
N PRO A 200 -9.95 16.96 6.20
CA PRO A 200 -11.00 16.11 6.75
C PRO A 200 -12.04 15.77 5.67
N ALA A 201 -12.51 14.52 5.68
CA ALA A 201 -13.67 14.14 4.90
C ALA A 201 -14.84 15.01 5.37
N GLN A 202 -15.36 15.87 4.48
CA GLN A 202 -16.57 16.62 4.78
C GLN A 202 -17.66 15.59 5.11
N PRO A 203 -18.39 15.76 6.23
CA PRO A 203 -19.51 14.88 6.52
C PRO A 203 -20.44 14.90 5.32
N GLY A 204 -20.78 13.72 4.80
CA GLY A 204 -21.81 13.61 3.78
C GLY A 204 -23.10 14.27 4.28
N PRO A 205 -24.00 14.71 3.38
CA PRO A 205 -25.28 15.25 3.81
C PRO A 205 -25.95 14.25 4.76
N ALA A 206 -26.32 14.71 5.96
CA ALA A 206 -27.01 13.89 6.93
C ALA A 206 -28.23 13.29 6.25
N GLN A 207 -28.28 11.96 6.17
CA GLN A 207 -29.49 11.24 5.78
C GLN A 207 -30.62 11.75 6.69
N PRO A 208 -31.72 12.30 6.16
CA PRO A 208 -32.80 12.80 7.00
C PRO A 208 -33.28 11.63 7.86
N GLY A 209 -33.17 11.80 9.18
CA GLY A 209 -33.51 10.78 10.16
C GLY A 209 -34.90 10.24 9.86
N GLY A 210 -34.98 8.93 9.64
CA GLY A 210 -36.24 8.22 9.53
C GLY A 210 -37.01 8.39 10.83
N GLY A 211 -37.86 9.41 10.89
CA GLY A 211 -38.81 9.62 11.97
C GLY A 211 -39.70 8.39 12.04
N ALA A 212 -39.44 7.53 13.02
CA ALA A 212 -40.36 6.49 13.43
C ALA A 212 -41.63 7.17 13.93
N GLY A 213 -42.59 7.36 13.03
CA GLY A 213 -43.95 7.72 13.37
C GLY A 213 -44.55 6.60 14.20
N ALA A 214 -44.55 6.78 15.51
CA ALA A 214 -45.38 6.00 16.42
C ALA A 214 -46.85 6.27 16.05
N ARG A 215 -47.44 5.41 15.20
CA ARG A 215 -48.89 5.33 15.07
C ARG A 215 -49.43 4.71 16.34
N GLY A 216 -50.07 5.55 17.15
CA GLY A 216 -50.87 5.12 18.28
C GLY A 216 -51.95 4.15 17.82
N VAL A 217 -52.07 3.05 18.55
CA VAL A 217 -53.20 2.12 18.47
C VAL A 217 -54.39 2.79 19.17
N PRO A 218 -55.56 2.96 18.52
CA PRO A 218 -56.75 3.38 19.22
C PRO A 218 -57.31 2.19 19.99
N GLY A 219 -57.56 2.39 21.29
CA GLY A 219 -58.31 1.45 22.12
C GLY A 219 -59.78 1.40 21.72
N GLY A 220 -60.41 0.24 21.93
CA GLY A 220 -61.85 0.08 21.80
C GLY A 220 -62.34 -1.34 22.07
N ALA A 221 -62.99 -1.49 23.22
CA ALA A 221 -63.94 -2.53 23.68
C ALA A 221 -63.43 -3.97 23.86
#